data_AF-A0A2U3LSE1-F1
#
_entry.id   AF-A0A2U3LSE1-F1
#
_cell.length_a   1.000
_cell.length_b   1.000
_cell.length_c   1.000
_cell.angle_alpha   90.00
_cell.angle_beta   90.00
_cell.angle_gamma   90.00
#
_symmetry.space_group_name_H-M   'P 1'
#
loop_
_entity.id
_entity.type
_entity.pdbx_description
1 polymer ?
#
loop_
_entity_poly.entity_id
_entity_poly.type
_entity_poly.pdbx_seq_one_letter_code
_entity_poly.pdbx_strand_id
1 'polypeptide(L)' 'MVQAQGKVLLKFDVFPEEKERIEYLCKQFGITKIEFLRRAKAIAEDQPELFQSPPPPKNSAGDP' A
#
# COMPACT_ATOMS: atom_id res chain seq x y z
N MET A 1 -30.45 -16.30 10.70
CA MET A 1 -29.68 -15.38 11.58
C MET A 1 -28.48 -14.90 10.79
N VAL A 2 -28.44 -13.64 10.36
CA VAL A 2 -27.27 -13.07 9.67
C VAL A 2 -26.40 -12.43 10.75
N GLN A 3 -25.30 -13.09 11.09
CA GLN A 3 -24.33 -12.59 12.07
C GLN A 3 -23.65 -11.36 11.45
N ALA A 4 -23.95 -10.16 11.96
CA ALA A 4 -23.22 -8.96 11.61
C ALA A 4 -21.82 -9.06 12.23
N GLN A 5 -20.80 -9.34 11.41
CA GLN A 5 -19.40 -9.19 11.83
C GLN A 5 -19.10 -7.71 12.09
N GLY A 6 -18.48 -7.41 13.23
CA GLY A 6 -18.12 -6.05 13.62
C GLY A 6 -17.21 -5.37 12.59
N LYS A 7 -17.52 -4.12 12.25
CA LYS A 7 -16.67 -3.29 11.38
C LYS A 7 -15.58 -2.66 12.25
N VAL A 8 -14.31 -2.92 11.92
CA VAL A 8 -13.15 -2.29 12.57
C VAL A 8 -12.78 -1.02 11.82
N LEU A 9 -12.58 0.09 12.55
CA LEU A 9 -12.07 1.33 11.97
C LEU A 9 -10.54 1.27 11.90
N LEU A 10 -9.99 1.34 10.69
CA LEU A 10 -8.55 1.45 10.47
C LEU A 10 -8.15 2.93 10.38
N LYS A 11 -7.18 3.33 11.20
CA LYS A 11 -6.53 4.65 11.13
C LYS A 11 -5.04 4.45 10.90
N PHE A 12 -4.49 5.16 9.94
CA PHE A 12 -3.06 5.17 9.62
C PHE A 12 -2.72 6.49 8.95
N ASP A 13 -1.47 6.91 9.11
CA ASP A 13 -0.95 8.12 8.48
C ASP A 13 -0.55 7.82 7.04
N VAL A 14 -0.90 8.73 6.14
CA VAL A 14 -0.60 8.64 4.71
C VAL A 14 -0.06 9.99 4.27
N PHE A 15 0.98 10.00 3.45
CA PHE A 15 1.45 11.23 2.82
C PHE A 15 0.31 11.87 2.00
N PRO A 16 0.17 13.21 2.01
CA PRO A 16 -0.92 13.89 1.31
C PRO A 16 -1.01 13.54 -0.18
N GLU A 17 0.13 13.46 -0.87
CA GLU A 17 0.22 13.10 -2.29
C GLU A 17 -0.35 11.70 -2.57
N GLU A 18 0.00 10.74 -1.71
CA GLU A 18 -0.49 9.36 -1.80
C GLU A 18 -1.98 9.25 -1.49
N LYS A 19 -2.49 10.07 -0.57
CA LYS A 19 -3.93 10.13 -0.30
C LYS A 19 -4.70 10.58 -1.54
N GLU A 20 -4.26 11.64 -2.21
CA GLU A 20 -4.92 12.16 -3.42
C GLU A 20 -4.88 11.15 -4.56
N ARG A 21 -3.73 10.49 -4.75
CA ARG A 21 -3.56 9.46 -5.77
C ARG A 21 -4.47 8.25 -5.52
N ILE A 22 -4.57 7.78 -4.27
CA ILE A 22 -5.49 6.70 -3.90
C ILE A 22 -6.94 7.10 -4.19
N GLU A 23 -7.34 8.32 -3.84
CA GLU A 23 -8.69 8.84 -4.10
C GLU A 23 -9.02 8.91 -5.58
N TYR A 24 -8.08 9.38 -6.40
CA TYR A 24 -8.23 9.40 -7.86
C TYR A 24 -8.43 7.99 -8.42
N LEU A 25 -7.57 7.03 -8.03
CA LEU A 25 -7.67 5.65 -8.50
C LEU A 25 -9.00 5.00 -8.07
N CYS A 26 -9.42 5.20 -6.82
CA CYS A 26 -10.71 4.71 -6.34
C CYS A 26 -11.88 5.21 -7.21
N LYS A 27 -11.85 6.50 -7.60
CA LYS A 27 -12.86 7.07 -8.51
C LYS A 27 -12.79 6.46 -9.92
N GLN A 28 -11.60 6.34 -10.49
CA GLN A 28 -11.43 5.78 -11.85
C GLN A 28 -11.94 4.34 -11.95
N PHE A 29 -11.68 3.52 -10.94
CA PHE A 29 -12.06 2.11 -10.93
C PHE A 29 -13.44 1.84 -10.30
N GLY A 30 -14.11 2.87 -9.77
CA GLY A 30 -15.39 2.72 -9.08
C GLY A 30 -15.31 1.84 -7.82
N ILE A 31 -14.16 1.82 -7.14
CA ILE A 31 -13.92 0.99 -5.95
C ILE A 31 -13.86 1.82 -4.67
N THR A 32 -14.11 1.17 -3.54
CA THR A 32 -13.96 1.82 -2.23
C THR A 32 -12.49 1.86 -1.79
N LYS A 33 -12.15 2.81 -0.91
CA LYS A 33 -10.81 2.88 -0.28
C LYS A 33 -10.44 1.58 0.45
N ILE A 34 -11.41 0.94 1.12
CA ILE A 34 -11.18 -0.34 1.81
C ILE A 34 -10.80 -1.43 0.80
N GLU A 35 -11.50 -1.49 -0.33
CA GLU A 35 -11.21 -2.47 -1.36
C GLU A 35 -9.86 -2.22 -2.04
N PHE A 36 -9.52 -0.96 -2.28
CA PHE A 36 -8.18 -0.58 -2.73
C PHE A 36 -7.10 -1.10 -1.77
N LEU A 37 -7.24 -0.86 -0.47
CA LEU A 37 -6.27 -1.29 0.54
C LEU A 37 -6.18 -2.81 0.65
N ARG A 38 -7.30 -3.54 0.53
CA ARG A 38 -7.29 -5.01 0.52
C ARG A 38 -6.51 -5.57 -0.67
N ARG A 39 -6.70 -5.00 -1.87
CA ARG A 39 -5.97 -5.41 -3.08
C ARG A 39 -4.48 -5.06 -2.96
N ALA A 40 -4.17 -3.85 -2.50
CA ALA A 40 -2.79 -3.43 -2.27
C ALA A 40 -2.07 -4.36 -1.28
N LYS A 41 -2.75 -4.76 -0.20
CA LYS A 41 -2.24 -5.73 0.77
C LYS A 41 -1.95 -7.09 0.11
N ALA A 42 -2.89 -7.64 -0.64
CA ALA A 42 -2.70 -8.93 -1.31
C ALA A 42 -1.49 -8.91 -2.27
N ILE A 43 -1.33 -7.83 -3.04
CA ILE A 43 -0.17 -7.67 -3.94
C ILE A 43 1.13 -7.57 -3.14
N ALA A 44 1.14 -6.84 -2.02
CA ALA A 44 2.33 -6.72 -1.17
C ALA A 44 2.72 -8.05 -0.48
N GLU A 45 1.74 -8.91 -0.17
CA GLU A 45 1.97 -10.25 0.37
C GLU A 45 2.47 -11.23 -0.71
N ASP A 46 1.93 -11.14 -1.92
CA ASP A 46 2.28 -12.02 -3.04
C ASP A 46 3.61 -11.65 -3.72
N GLN A 47 3.93 -10.35 -3.77
CA GLN A 47 5.11 -9.80 -4.47
C GLN A 47 5.85 -8.80 -3.57
N PRO A 48 6.42 -9.26 -2.44
CA PRO A 48 7.12 -8.40 -1.50
C PRO A 48 8.30 -7.64 -2.13
N GLU A 49 8.92 -8.20 -3.17
CA GLU A 49 10.04 -7.61 -3.91
C GLU A 49 9.71 -6.29 -4.61
N LEU A 50 8.44 -6.07 -5.01
CA LEU A 50 8.01 -4.80 -5.59
C LEU A 50 8.14 -3.63 -4.61
N PHE A 51 8.19 -3.94 -3.32
CA PHE A 51 8.28 -2.97 -2.22
C PHE A 51 9.65 -2.99 -1.54
N GLN A 52 10.59 -3.83 -1.99
CA GLN A 52 11.96 -3.79 -1.51
C GLN A 52 12.70 -2.63 -2.16
N SER A 53 13.18 -1.69 -1.34
CA SER A 53 14.09 -0.66 -1.81
C SER A 53 15.36 -1.32 -2.37
N PRO A 54 15.93 -0.83 -3.49
CA PRO A 54 17.20 -1.35 -3.97
C PRO A 54 18.22 -1.29 -2.84
N PRO A 55 19.14 -2.27 -2.75
CA PRO A 55 20.19 -2.21 -1.76
C PRO A 55 20.91 -0.86 -1.91
N PRO A 56 21.28 -0.22 -0.79
CA PRO A 56 22.00 1.04 -0.86
C PRO A 56 23.21 0.86 -1.78
N PRO A 57 23.53 1.84 -2.64
CA PRO A 57 24.68 1.73 -3.53
C PRO A 57 25.90 1.34 -2.70
N LYS A 58 26.56 0.23 -3.06
CA LYS A 58 27.85 -0.12 -2.47
C LYS A 58 28.76 1.06 -2.74
N ASN A 59 29.10 1.82 -1.70
CA ASN A 59 30.19 2.77 -1.78
C ASN A 59 31.40 2.01 -2.30
N SER A 60 31.86 2.33 -3.51
CA SER A 60 33.23 2.10 -3.94
C SER A 60 34.15 3.02 -3.12
N ALA A 61 34.19 2.79 -1.81
CA ALA A 61 35.13 3.43 -0.90
C ALA A 61 36.16 2.36 -0.55
N GLY A 62 37.29 2.41 -1.28
CA GLY A 62 38.48 1.63 -0.96
C GLY A 62 38.85 0.62 -2.03
N ASP A 63 39.51 1.09 -3.08
CA ASP A 63 40.75 0.44 -3.49
C ASP A 63 41.88 1.45 -3.18
N PRO A 64 42.90 1.07 -2.41
CA PRO A 64 44.09 1.90 -2.17
C PRO A 64 44.94 2.11 -3.42
#